data_AF-A0A2E1AIY3-F1
#
_entry.id   AF-A0A2E1AIY3-F1
#
_cell.length_a   1.000
_cell.length_b   1.000
_cell.length_c   1.000
_cell.angle_alpha   90.00
_cell.angle_beta   90.00
_cell.angle_gamma   90.00
#
_symmetry.space_group_name_H-M   'P 1'
#
loop_
_entity.id
_entity.type
_entity.pdbx_description
1 polymer ?
#
loop_
_entity_poly.entity_id
_entity_poly.type
_entity_poly.pdbx_seq_one_letter_code
_entity_poly.pdbx_strand_id
1 'polypeptide(L)'
;MANPEHLAILKQGVEVWNQWRQDNPSIRPDLSGASLAKTDLNNGNFRSTNLWSASLWDANFFEADLSEADLSEADLTHAGLLDVHLWGADLEKSNLSGADLSLSNLTRANLSGACLQKTDLTSVALVEANLSRADLKLANFSGAQLVSTVLADIDLSHTLGLEEVIHSGPSTIGVDTFYKSGGKIPEIFLRGCGVPDTMITFAKSLVGKAIDFYSCFISYSHADKEFARQLHDRLQGEGIRCWLDEKQMNPGDDIYEEIEHGIRYWDKVLLCASENSLNSWWCDNELDTAFSKERDLMKSRPGGRQVKALIPLDLDGYLFSDDYQSGKKQKLKSRLAANFQGWEHDNSVFVQGVEGVIKALRTDGGKEDPPESKL
;
A
#
# COMPACT_ATOMS: atom_id res chain seq x y z
N MET A 1 -21.62 33.66 14.18
CA MET A 1 -21.22 34.50 15.34
C MET A 1 -22.25 34.20 16.41
N ALA A 2 -21.76 33.78 17.58
CA ALA A 2 -22.57 33.24 18.65
C ALA A 2 -23.72 34.16 19.06
N ASN A 3 -24.83 33.56 19.47
CA ASN A 3 -25.92 34.29 20.09
C ASN A 3 -25.43 34.84 21.45
N PRO A 4 -25.48 36.17 21.68
CA PRO A 4 -24.98 36.78 22.90
C PRO A 4 -25.68 36.29 24.18
N GLU A 5 -26.97 35.98 24.10
CA GLU A 5 -27.76 35.50 25.25
C GLU A 5 -27.33 34.08 25.63
N HIS A 6 -27.23 33.18 24.64
CA HIS A 6 -26.75 31.81 24.87
C HIS A 6 -25.34 31.80 25.48
N LEU A 7 -24.43 32.63 24.92
CA LEU A 7 -23.07 32.74 25.44
C LEU A 7 -23.05 33.35 26.86
N ALA A 8 -23.89 34.33 27.16
CA ALA A 8 -23.99 34.92 28.49
C ALA A 8 -24.54 33.94 29.53
N ILE A 9 -25.46 33.04 29.15
CA ILE A 9 -25.94 31.96 30.01
C ILE A 9 -24.81 30.98 30.30
N LEU A 10 -24.11 30.50 29.26
CA LEU A 10 -23.00 29.56 29.46
C LEU A 10 -21.89 30.14 30.35
N LYS A 11 -21.58 31.43 30.19
CA LYS A 11 -20.58 32.14 31.02
C LYS A 11 -20.94 32.23 32.51
N GLN A 12 -22.19 31.97 32.89
CA GLN A 12 -22.58 31.88 34.29
C GLN A 12 -22.26 30.52 34.92
N GLY A 13 -21.85 29.53 34.11
CA GLY A 13 -21.45 28.20 34.54
C GLY A 13 -22.31 27.10 33.95
N VAL A 14 -21.77 25.87 33.93
CA VAL A 14 -22.41 24.70 33.32
C VAL A 14 -23.72 24.32 34.04
N GLU A 15 -23.82 24.53 35.36
CA GLU A 15 -25.05 24.27 36.11
C GLU A 15 -26.21 25.16 35.62
N VAL A 16 -25.95 26.46 35.45
CA VAL A 16 -26.92 27.43 34.93
C VAL A 16 -27.28 27.11 33.50
N TRP A 17 -26.28 26.75 32.68
CA TRP A 17 -26.49 26.29 31.32
C TRP A 17 -27.41 25.06 31.26
N ASN A 18 -27.13 24.04 32.07
CA ASN A 18 -27.91 22.81 32.10
C ASN A 18 -29.34 23.05 32.56
N GLN A 19 -29.56 23.89 33.57
CA GLN A 19 -30.91 24.28 33.98
C GLN A 19 -31.64 25.00 32.84
N TRP A 20 -30.97 25.95 32.18
CA TRP A 20 -31.56 26.64 31.03
C TRP A 20 -31.89 25.68 29.88
N ARG A 21 -31.05 24.67 29.61
CA ARG A 21 -31.32 23.63 28.61
C ARG A 21 -32.54 22.78 28.98
N GLN A 22 -32.73 22.47 30.26
CA GLN A 22 -33.90 21.74 30.75
C GLN A 22 -35.19 22.56 30.57
N ASP A 23 -35.11 23.86 30.83
CA ASP A 23 -36.26 24.78 30.67
C ASP A 23 -36.55 25.08 29.19
N ASN A 24 -35.58 24.87 28.29
CA ASN A 24 -35.64 25.22 26.88
C ASN A 24 -35.23 24.05 25.95
N PRO A 25 -35.90 22.89 26.01
CA PRO A 25 -35.46 21.67 25.32
C PRO A 25 -35.57 21.75 23.79
N SER A 26 -36.44 22.63 23.26
CA SER A 26 -36.64 22.83 21.83
C SER A 26 -35.67 23.84 21.21
N ILE A 27 -34.96 24.63 22.03
CA ILE A 27 -33.99 25.60 21.53
C ILE A 27 -32.75 24.84 21.07
N ARG A 28 -32.27 25.16 19.87
CA ARG A 28 -30.93 24.79 19.40
C ARG A 28 -29.99 25.94 19.74
N PRO A 29 -29.09 25.79 20.73
CA PRO A 29 -28.23 26.90 21.11
C PRO A 29 -27.22 27.20 20.01
N ASP A 30 -26.80 28.46 19.94
CA ASP A 30 -25.84 28.96 18.95
C ASP A 30 -24.68 29.62 19.68
N LEU A 31 -23.56 28.92 19.67
CA LEU A 31 -22.26 29.30 20.19
C LEU A 31 -21.22 29.34 19.04
N SER A 32 -21.66 29.54 17.80
CA SER A 32 -20.79 29.55 16.62
C SER A 32 -19.70 30.63 16.70
N GLY A 33 -18.44 30.24 16.52
CA GLY A 33 -17.30 31.15 16.64
C GLY A 33 -17.09 31.70 18.05
N ALA A 34 -17.73 31.14 19.08
CA ALA A 34 -17.50 31.56 20.45
C ALA A 34 -16.06 31.26 20.88
N SER A 35 -15.50 32.15 21.70
CA SER A 35 -14.23 31.91 22.38
C SER A 35 -14.51 31.25 23.73
N LEU A 36 -14.26 29.94 23.79
CA LEU A 36 -14.53 29.04 24.91
C LEU A 36 -13.26 28.21 25.22
N ALA A 37 -12.10 28.76 24.93
CA ALA A 37 -10.83 28.10 25.21
C ALA A 37 -10.60 28.00 26.72
N LYS A 38 -10.02 26.88 27.17
CA LYS A 38 -9.69 26.63 28.58
C LYS A 38 -10.87 26.69 29.54
N THR A 39 -12.10 26.62 29.04
CA THR A 39 -13.28 26.62 29.91
C THR A 39 -13.56 25.23 30.43
N ASP A 40 -14.04 25.16 31.67
CA ASP A 40 -14.62 23.94 32.24
C ASP A 40 -16.08 23.82 31.78
N LEU A 41 -16.33 22.83 30.93
CA LEU A 41 -17.62 22.50 30.32
C LEU A 41 -18.07 21.07 30.71
N ASN A 42 -17.48 20.51 31.77
CA ASN A 42 -17.75 19.16 32.26
C ASN A 42 -19.23 18.95 32.56
N ASN A 43 -19.77 17.78 32.21
CA ASN A 43 -21.17 17.42 32.41
C ASN A 43 -22.18 18.35 31.72
N GLY A 44 -21.74 19.19 30.78
CA GLY A 44 -22.62 20.14 30.10
C GLY A 44 -23.49 19.49 29.04
N ASN A 45 -24.76 19.90 28.97
CA ASN A 45 -25.68 19.51 27.91
C ASN A 45 -25.55 20.45 26.71
N PHE A 46 -24.69 20.10 25.77
CA PHE A 46 -24.48 20.80 24.50
C PHE A 46 -25.16 20.09 23.33
N ARG A 47 -26.12 19.20 23.59
CA ARG A 47 -26.86 18.46 22.56
C ARG A 47 -27.44 19.41 21.50
N SER A 48 -27.21 19.11 20.23
CA SER A 48 -27.68 19.90 19.08
C SER A 48 -27.25 21.38 19.10
N THR A 49 -26.17 21.72 19.81
CA THR A 49 -25.63 23.09 19.85
C THR A 49 -24.80 23.35 18.61
N ASN A 50 -24.95 24.54 18.02
CA ASN A 50 -24.05 25.03 16.99
C ASN A 50 -22.79 25.59 17.64
N LEU A 51 -21.67 24.89 17.49
CA LEU A 51 -20.30 25.24 17.89
C LEU A 51 -19.40 25.41 16.66
N TRP A 52 -19.98 25.63 15.47
CA TRP A 52 -19.24 25.83 14.23
C TRP A 52 -18.15 26.89 14.40
N SER A 53 -16.92 26.55 14.04
CA SER A 53 -15.75 27.43 14.14
C SER A 53 -15.46 27.99 15.55
N ALA A 54 -16.01 27.38 16.61
CA ALA A 54 -15.73 27.80 17.99
C ALA A 54 -14.27 27.50 18.36
N SER A 55 -13.69 28.37 19.20
CA SER A 55 -12.36 28.18 19.79
C SER A 55 -12.52 27.45 21.12
N LEU A 56 -12.20 26.17 21.15
CA LEU A 56 -12.37 25.22 22.26
C LEU A 56 -11.04 24.57 22.71
N TRP A 57 -9.90 25.13 22.31
CA TRP A 57 -8.60 24.58 22.67
C TRP A 57 -8.41 24.57 24.20
N ASP A 58 -7.81 23.50 24.72
CA ASP A 58 -7.67 23.19 26.15
C ASP A 58 -9.01 23.19 26.95
N ALA A 59 -10.19 23.20 26.31
CA ALA A 59 -11.46 23.11 27.03
C ALA A 59 -11.67 21.70 27.60
N ASN A 60 -12.36 21.60 28.74
CA ASN A 60 -12.68 20.32 29.36
C ASN A 60 -14.17 20.01 29.20
N PHE A 61 -14.48 18.88 28.60
CA PHE A 61 -15.83 18.40 28.31
C PHE A 61 -16.11 17.06 28.97
N PHE A 62 -15.34 16.64 29.98
CA PHE A 62 -15.52 15.34 30.64
C PHE A 62 -17.00 15.05 30.96
N GLU A 63 -17.50 13.90 30.49
CA GLU A 63 -18.90 13.45 30.62
C GLU A 63 -19.97 14.41 30.03
N ALA A 64 -19.61 15.34 29.14
CA ALA A 64 -20.56 16.22 28.47
C ALA A 64 -21.39 15.49 27.38
N ASP A 65 -22.59 16.01 27.12
CA ASP A 65 -23.40 15.58 25.98
C ASP A 65 -23.28 16.58 24.82
N LEU A 66 -22.54 16.19 23.78
CA LEU A 66 -22.36 16.90 22.51
C LEU A 66 -23.08 16.17 21.36
N SER A 67 -24.06 15.30 21.66
CA SER A 67 -24.77 14.54 20.63
C SER A 67 -25.45 15.50 19.63
N GLU A 68 -25.32 15.23 18.33
CA GLU A 68 -25.84 16.05 17.24
C GLU A 68 -25.34 17.49 17.22
N ALA A 69 -24.29 17.84 17.98
CA ALA A 69 -23.69 19.16 17.93
C ALA A 69 -22.96 19.38 16.59
N ASP A 70 -22.97 20.62 16.12
CA ASP A 70 -22.15 21.05 14.99
C ASP A 70 -20.85 21.64 15.53
N LEU A 71 -19.77 20.88 15.46
CA LEU A 71 -18.40 21.24 15.82
C LEU A 71 -17.53 21.41 14.56
N SER A 72 -18.14 21.55 13.38
CA SER A 72 -17.39 21.66 12.14
C SER A 72 -16.48 22.90 12.17
N GLU A 73 -15.24 22.74 11.69
CA GLU A 73 -14.19 23.75 11.72
C GLU A 73 -13.82 24.29 13.13
N ALA A 74 -14.30 23.68 14.22
CA ALA A 74 -13.93 24.09 15.57
C ALA A 74 -12.47 23.72 15.90
N ASP A 75 -11.83 24.54 16.75
CA ASP A 75 -10.51 24.25 17.29
C ASP A 75 -10.64 23.59 18.66
N LEU A 76 -10.47 22.27 18.71
CA LEU A 76 -10.51 21.41 19.90
C LEU A 76 -9.10 20.91 20.27
N THR A 77 -8.05 21.63 19.85
CA THR A 77 -6.66 21.26 20.15
C THR A 77 -6.48 21.06 21.66
N HIS A 78 -5.97 19.91 22.08
CA HIS A 78 -5.76 19.54 23.50
C HIS A 78 -7.02 19.54 24.38
N ALA A 79 -8.22 19.52 23.79
CA ALA A 79 -9.46 19.44 24.56
C ALA A 79 -9.54 18.09 25.32
N GLY A 80 -10.04 18.15 26.56
CA GLY A 80 -10.38 16.97 27.34
C GLY A 80 -11.78 16.49 26.97
N LEU A 81 -11.87 15.45 26.15
CA LEU A 81 -13.12 14.85 25.67
C LEU A 81 -13.22 13.39 26.13
N LEU A 82 -12.78 13.09 27.35
CA LEU A 82 -12.88 11.76 27.97
C LEU A 82 -14.35 11.47 28.30
N ASP A 83 -14.84 10.30 27.90
CA ASP A 83 -16.20 9.80 28.16
C ASP A 83 -17.34 10.75 27.72
N VAL A 84 -17.18 11.37 26.55
CA VAL A 84 -18.13 12.34 25.98
C VAL A 84 -19.10 11.66 25.02
N HIS A 85 -20.37 12.08 25.06
CA HIS A 85 -21.37 11.65 24.09
C HIS A 85 -21.32 12.55 22.84
N LEU A 86 -20.84 12.01 21.72
CA LEU A 86 -20.74 12.69 20.42
C LEU A 86 -21.58 11.97 19.35
N TRP A 87 -22.67 11.32 19.76
CA TRP A 87 -23.52 10.58 18.83
C TRP A 87 -24.05 11.51 17.74
N GLY A 88 -23.77 11.18 16.47
CA GLY A 88 -24.20 11.97 15.31
C GLY A 88 -23.65 13.40 15.25
N ALA A 89 -22.60 13.73 16.01
CA ALA A 89 -21.98 15.06 15.97
C ALA A 89 -21.27 15.30 14.64
N ASP A 90 -21.28 16.56 14.17
CA ASP A 90 -20.50 16.97 13.00
C ASP A 90 -19.18 17.58 13.46
N LEU A 91 -18.08 16.90 13.15
CA LEU A 91 -16.70 17.30 13.45
C LEU A 91 -15.92 17.56 12.16
N GLU A 92 -16.60 17.78 11.02
CA GLU A 92 -15.96 18.00 9.72
C GLU A 92 -14.91 19.11 9.82
N LYS A 93 -13.68 18.82 9.38
CA LYS A 93 -12.54 19.75 9.35
C LYS A 93 -12.21 20.39 10.71
N SER A 94 -12.71 19.85 11.81
CA SER A 94 -12.31 20.29 13.15
C SER A 94 -10.84 19.95 13.42
N ASN A 95 -10.21 20.69 14.32
CA ASN A 95 -8.86 20.40 14.78
C ASN A 95 -8.90 19.77 16.17
N LEU A 96 -8.68 18.46 16.26
CA LEU A 96 -8.67 17.64 17.48
C LEU A 96 -7.25 17.26 17.89
N SER A 97 -6.23 17.97 17.38
CA SER A 97 -4.83 17.59 17.59
C SER A 97 -4.50 17.49 19.09
N GLY A 98 -4.02 16.32 19.51
CA GLY A 98 -3.66 16.05 20.90
C GLY A 98 -4.82 16.11 21.90
N ALA A 99 -6.07 16.07 21.45
CA ALA A 99 -7.24 15.92 22.32
C ALA A 99 -7.31 14.49 22.88
N ASP A 100 -7.96 14.35 24.04
CA ASP A 100 -8.27 13.04 24.64
C ASP A 100 -9.74 12.71 24.37
N LEU A 101 -10.01 11.77 23.45
CA LEU A 101 -11.33 11.26 23.11
C LEU A 101 -11.55 9.85 23.66
N SER A 102 -10.74 9.41 24.63
CA SER A 102 -10.83 8.05 25.13
C SER A 102 -12.20 7.78 25.77
N LEU A 103 -12.69 6.54 25.62
CA LEU A 103 -14.02 6.08 26.06
C LEU A 103 -15.24 6.81 25.46
N SER A 104 -15.04 7.83 24.62
CA SER A 104 -16.14 8.60 24.04
C SER A 104 -16.98 7.81 23.02
N ASN A 105 -18.20 8.28 22.81
CA ASN A 105 -19.12 7.71 21.83
C ASN A 105 -19.24 8.61 20.59
N LEU A 106 -18.53 8.27 19.52
CA LEU A 106 -18.56 8.92 18.19
C LEU A 106 -19.45 8.16 17.19
N THR A 107 -20.40 7.37 17.67
CA THR A 107 -21.31 6.63 16.78
C THR A 107 -22.03 7.60 15.83
N ARG A 108 -21.98 7.34 14.52
CA ARG A 108 -22.53 8.20 13.45
C ARG A 108 -21.92 9.59 13.31
N ALA A 109 -20.80 9.88 13.98
CA ALA A 109 -20.16 11.18 13.87
C ALA A 109 -19.49 11.38 12.50
N ASN A 110 -19.50 12.62 12.01
CA ASN A 110 -18.77 13.02 10.80
C ASN A 110 -17.41 13.62 11.19
N LEU A 111 -16.32 12.88 11.02
CA LEU A 111 -14.94 13.35 11.27
C LEU A 111 -14.21 13.64 9.96
N SER A 112 -14.94 13.85 8.85
CA SER A 112 -14.30 13.98 7.55
C SER A 112 -13.39 15.20 7.49
N GLY A 113 -12.15 15.02 7.01
CA GLY A 113 -11.14 16.07 6.96
C GLY A 113 -10.65 16.59 8.32
N ALA A 114 -11.05 15.99 9.44
CA ALA A 114 -10.61 16.43 10.77
C ALA A 114 -9.11 16.17 10.99
N CYS A 115 -8.46 17.04 11.76
CA CYS A 115 -7.07 16.86 12.18
C CYS A 115 -7.04 16.12 13.52
N LEU A 116 -6.69 14.83 13.51
CA LEU A 116 -6.65 13.93 14.67
C LEU A 116 -5.20 13.58 15.07
N GLN A 117 -4.24 14.45 14.76
CA GLN A 117 -2.84 14.18 15.04
C GLN A 117 -2.62 14.01 16.54
N LYS A 118 -2.03 12.89 16.96
CA LYS A 118 -1.76 12.57 18.38
C LYS A 118 -3.00 12.54 19.28
N THR A 119 -4.19 12.45 18.70
CA THR A 119 -5.44 12.31 19.47
C THR A 119 -5.50 10.94 20.11
N ASP A 120 -5.92 10.88 21.37
CA ASP A 120 -6.20 9.61 22.03
C ASP A 120 -7.62 9.15 21.69
N LEU A 121 -7.75 8.06 20.94
CA LEU A 121 -9.02 7.41 20.58
C LEU A 121 -9.14 6.04 21.28
N THR A 122 -8.46 5.86 22.42
CA THR A 122 -8.47 4.60 23.15
C THR A 122 -9.88 4.22 23.57
N SER A 123 -10.32 3.01 23.22
CA SER A 123 -11.65 2.46 23.56
C SER A 123 -12.84 3.32 23.07
N VAL A 124 -12.62 4.17 22.08
CA VAL A 124 -13.68 5.01 21.50
C VAL A 124 -14.66 4.17 20.66
N ALA A 125 -15.94 4.55 20.62
CA ALA A 125 -16.91 3.94 19.72
C ALA A 125 -17.03 4.73 18.40
N LEU A 126 -16.62 4.14 17.27
CA LEU A 126 -16.64 4.74 15.92
C LEU A 126 -17.66 4.06 14.99
N VAL A 127 -18.71 3.46 15.56
CA VAL A 127 -19.74 2.75 14.80
C VAL A 127 -20.45 3.70 13.83
N GLU A 128 -20.50 3.37 12.54
CA GLU A 128 -21.08 4.20 11.48
C GLU A 128 -20.44 5.60 11.35
N ALA A 129 -19.25 5.82 11.91
CA ALA A 129 -18.56 7.10 11.82
C ALA A 129 -17.83 7.27 10.46
N ASN A 130 -17.67 8.52 10.04
CA ASN A 130 -16.96 8.86 8.80
C ASN A 130 -15.61 9.52 9.10
N LEU A 131 -14.50 8.81 8.87
CA LEU A 131 -13.13 9.32 9.04
C LEU A 131 -12.49 9.75 7.71
N SER A 132 -13.28 9.91 6.64
CA SER A 132 -12.71 10.17 5.32
C SER A 132 -11.84 11.42 5.31
N ARG A 133 -10.63 11.36 4.74
CA ARG A 133 -9.66 12.47 4.67
C ARG A 133 -9.13 12.99 6.01
N ALA A 134 -9.42 12.32 7.12
CA ALA A 134 -8.87 12.72 8.41
C ALA A 134 -7.34 12.52 8.46
N ASP A 135 -6.65 13.38 9.20
CA ASP A 135 -5.22 13.22 9.49
C ASP A 135 -5.05 12.46 10.81
N LEU A 136 -4.68 11.17 10.72
CA LEU A 136 -4.58 10.25 11.85
C LEU A 136 -3.13 10.04 12.34
N LYS A 137 -2.20 10.91 11.96
CA LYS A 137 -0.80 10.73 12.30
C LYS A 137 -0.59 10.65 13.81
N LEU A 138 -0.06 9.53 14.28
CA LEU A 138 0.16 9.24 15.71
C LEU A 138 -1.13 9.22 16.57
N ALA A 139 -2.31 9.14 15.95
CA ALA A 139 -3.56 8.91 16.69
C ALA A 139 -3.55 7.50 17.30
N ASN A 140 -4.10 7.34 18.50
CA ASN A 140 -4.13 6.05 19.20
C ASN A 140 -5.49 5.37 19.12
N PHE A 141 -5.58 4.26 18.39
CA PHE A 141 -6.81 3.49 18.18
C PHE A 141 -6.93 2.25 19.10
N SER A 142 -6.07 2.10 20.11
CA SER A 142 -6.11 0.95 21.02
C SER A 142 -7.50 0.68 21.59
N GLY A 143 -8.06 -0.51 21.34
CA GLY A 143 -9.39 -0.89 21.81
C GLY A 143 -10.56 -0.14 21.17
N ALA A 144 -10.33 0.73 20.17
CA ALA A 144 -11.40 1.42 19.47
C ALA A 144 -12.36 0.42 18.80
N GLN A 145 -13.65 0.74 18.78
CA GLN A 145 -14.69 -0.13 18.24
C GLN A 145 -15.15 0.36 16.87
N LEU A 146 -14.95 -0.46 15.84
CA LEU A 146 -15.27 -0.15 14.45
C LEU A 146 -16.32 -1.11 13.89
N VAL A 147 -17.37 -0.55 13.27
CA VAL A 147 -18.39 -1.24 12.47
C VAL A 147 -18.98 -0.22 11.51
N SER A 148 -19.09 -0.53 10.22
CA SER A 148 -19.62 0.39 9.21
C SER A 148 -18.89 1.75 9.20
N THR A 149 -17.65 1.78 9.68
CA THR A 149 -16.83 2.99 9.75
C THR A 149 -16.20 3.23 8.38
N VAL A 150 -16.15 4.49 7.94
CA VAL A 150 -15.57 4.86 6.64
C VAL A 150 -14.13 5.32 6.80
N LEU A 151 -13.20 4.55 6.24
CA LEU A 151 -11.74 4.75 6.27
C LEU A 151 -11.20 5.01 4.86
N ALA A 152 -11.55 6.16 4.30
CA ALA A 152 -11.19 6.55 2.93
C ALA A 152 -10.28 7.78 2.92
N ASP A 153 -9.32 7.81 2.02
CA ASP A 153 -8.44 8.91 1.71
C ASP A 153 -7.56 9.33 2.92
N ILE A 154 -7.21 8.36 3.77
CA ILE A 154 -6.41 8.53 5.00
C ILE A 154 -5.07 7.79 4.94
N ASP A 155 -4.11 8.20 5.77
CA ASP A 155 -2.84 7.50 5.99
C ASP A 155 -2.85 6.82 7.36
N LEU A 156 -2.80 5.50 7.38
CA LEU A 156 -2.76 4.67 8.59
C LEU A 156 -1.35 4.21 8.98
N SER A 157 -0.31 4.58 8.23
CA SER A 157 1.05 4.07 8.42
C SER A 157 1.71 4.47 9.74
N HIS A 158 1.17 5.49 10.41
CA HIS A 158 1.63 6.02 11.69
C HIS A 158 0.53 6.03 12.76
N THR A 159 -0.62 5.42 12.49
CA THR A 159 -1.68 5.24 13.49
C THR A 159 -1.28 4.13 14.45
N LEU A 160 -1.50 4.36 15.75
CA LEU A 160 -1.13 3.43 16.82
C LEU A 160 -2.32 2.54 17.19
N GLY A 161 -2.05 1.34 17.70
CA GLY A 161 -3.09 0.47 18.27
C GLY A 161 -4.03 -0.17 17.25
N LEU A 162 -3.70 -0.16 15.95
CA LEU A 162 -4.53 -0.76 14.91
C LEU A 162 -4.73 -2.28 15.10
N GLU A 163 -3.75 -2.99 15.68
CA GLU A 163 -3.86 -4.41 16.01
C GLU A 163 -4.80 -4.71 17.17
N GLU A 164 -5.15 -3.69 17.96
CA GLU A 164 -5.98 -3.78 19.17
C GLU A 164 -7.43 -3.32 18.92
N VAL A 165 -7.74 -2.92 17.68
CA VAL A 165 -9.08 -2.49 17.29
C VAL A 165 -10.07 -3.64 17.40
N ILE A 166 -11.24 -3.35 17.96
CA ILE A 166 -12.34 -4.28 18.11
C ILE A 166 -13.28 -4.12 16.91
N HIS A 167 -13.37 -5.15 16.09
CA HIS A 167 -14.24 -5.18 14.92
C HIS A 167 -15.51 -5.97 15.23
N SER A 168 -16.64 -5.27 15.42
CA SER A 168 -17.95 -5.93 15.63
C SER A 168 -18.71 -6.15 14.31
N GLY A 169 -18.07 -5.88 13.18
CA GLY A 169 -18.59 -5.98 11.82
C GLY A 169 -17.64 -5.31 10.79
N PRO A 170 -17.89 -5.48 9.48
CA PRO A 170 -17.01 -4.93 8.46
C PRO A 170 -17.04 -3.40 8.46
N SER A 171 -15.96 -2.79 7.98
CA SER A 171 -15.82 -1.34 7.80
C SER A 171 -15.32 -1.05 6.39
N THR A 172 -15.63 0.12 5.83
CA THR A 172 -15.19 0.47 4.49
C THR A 172 -13.77 0.99 4.54
N ILE A 173 -12.87 0.37 3.78
CA ILE A 173 -11.50 0.85 3.58
C ILE A 173 -11.26 1.16 2.10
N GLY A 174 -10.83 2.40 1.82
CA GLY A 174 -10.56 2.87 0.45
C GLY A 174 -9.28 2.27 -0.12
N VAL A 175 -9.24 2.06 -1.44
CA VAL A 175 -8.00 1.65 -2.15
C VAL A 175 -6.93 2.74 -2.01
N ASP A 176 -7.35 4.00 -2.08
CA ASP A 176 -6.54 5.19 -1.76
C ASP A 176 -5.87 5.11 -0.38
N THR A 177 -6.58 4.67 0.67
CA THR A 177 -6.04 4.46 2.01
C THR A 177 -4.90 3.44 2.02
N PHE A 178 -5.03 2.34 1.26
CA PHE A 178 -3.93 1.38 1.12
C PHE A 178 -2.68 2.03 0.53
N TYR A 179 -2.83 2.79 -0.56
CA TYR A 179 -1.71 3.47 -1.23
C TYR A 179 -1.06 4.52 -0.35
N LYS A 180 -1.86 5.39 0.30
CA LYS A 180 -1.36 6.42 1.22
C LYS A 180 -0.59 5.81 2.39
N SER A 181 -1.08 4.69 2.91
CA SER A 181 -0.45 3.99 4.03
C SER A 181 0.81 3.21 3.65
N GLY A 182 1.23 3.22 2.38
CA GLY A 182 2.48 2.57 1.97
C GLY A 182 2.46 1.04 2.17
N GLY A 183 1.28 0.42 2.24
CA GLY A 183 1.12 -1.00 2.56
C GLY A 183 1.41 -1.35 4.02
N LYS A 184 1.60 -0.36 4.89
CA LYS A 184 1.91 -0.51 6.32
C LYS A 184 0.65 -0.56 7.18
N ILE A 185 -0.38 -1.25 6.70
CA ILE A 185 -1.61 -1.48 7.48
C ILE A 185 -1.53 -2.91 8.02
N PRO A 186 -1.69 -3.14 9.34
CA PRO A 186 -1.65 -4.47 9.90
C PRO A 186 -2.70 -5.40 9.26
N GLU A 187 -2.30 -6.61 8.90
CA GLU A 187 -3.21 -7.56 8.24
C GLU A 187 -4.42 -7.91 9.11
N ILE A 188 -4.24 -7.96 10.44
CA ILE A 188 -5.32 -8.25 11.38
C ILE A 188 -6.42 -7.17 11.31
N PHE A 189 -6.01 -5.90 11.20
CA PHE A 189 -6.93 -4.77 11.05
C PHE A 189 -7.68 -4.87 9.71
N LEU A 190 -6.96 -5.17 8.62
CA LEU A 190 -7.57 -5.37 7.30
C LEU A 190 -8.61 -6.51 7.30
N ARG A 191 -8.29 -7.65 7.93
CA ARG A 191 -9.25 -8.75 8.10
C ARG A 191 -10.45 -8.31 8.93
N GLY A 192 -10.23 -7.55 10.00
CA GLY A 192 -11.29 -6.99 10.84
C GLY A 192 -12.22 -6.04 10.08
N CYS A 193 -11.69 -5.25 9.14
CA CYS A 193 -12.50 -4.45 8.22
C CYS A 193 -13.29 -5.28 7.20
N GLY A 194 -13.02 -6.59 7.08
CA GLY A 194 -13.68 -7.50 6.13
C GLY A 194 -12.96 -7.62 4.78
N VAL A 195 -11.68 -7.20 4.70
CA VAL A 195 -10.88 -7.36 3.48
C VAL A 195 -10.55 -8.84 3.27
N PRO A 196 -10.82 -9.43 2.09
CA PRO A 196 -10.50 -10.84 1.83
C PRO A 196 -9.00 -11.14 1.91
N ASP A 197 -8.62 -12.31 2.44
CA ASP A 197 -7.21 -12.73 2.56
C ASP A 197 -6.46 -12.72 1.22
N THR A 198 -7.14 -13.04 0.12
CA THR A 198 -6.58 -12.96 -1.23
C THR A 198 -6.16 -11.53 -1.54
N MET A 199 -7.03 -10.54 -1.27
CA MET A 199 -6.72 -9.13 -1.46
C MET A 199 -5.60 -8.66 -0.54
N ILE A 200 -5.57 -9.09 0.73
CA ILE A 200 -4.48 -8.75 1.68
C ILE A 200 -3.13 -9.26 1.17
N THR A 201 -3.11 -10.50 0.67
CA THR A 201 -1.90 -11.13 0.10
C THR A 201 -1.36 -10.32 -1.08
N PHE A 202 -2.24 -9.88 -1.98
CA PHE A 202 -1.85 -9.05 -3.13
C PHE A 202 -1.67 -7.56 -2.79
N ALA A 203 -2.24 -7.04 -1.71
CA ALA A 203 -2.16 -5.62 -1.37
C ALA A 203 -0.71 -5.14 -1.14
N LYS A 204 0.14 -5.99 -0.57
CA LYS A 204 1.58 -5.69 -0.41
C LYS A 204 2.28 -5.47 -1.76
N SER A 205 1.83 -6.15 -2.81
CA SER A 205 2.37 -6.01 -4.16
C SER A 205 1.83 -4.77 -4.89
N LEU A 206 0.67 -4.24 -4.46
CA LEU A 206 0.08 -2.99 -4.97
C LEU A 206 0.75 -1.73 -4.44
N VAL A 207 1.26 -1.75 -3.20
CA VAL A 207 1.79 -0.53 -2.54
C VAL A 207 3.33 -0.50 -2.40
N GLY A 208 4.00 -1.63 -2.66
CA GLY A 208 5.44 -1.61 -2.92
C GLY A 208 5.77 -0.69 -4.09
N LYS A 209 7.04 -0.22 -4.19
CA LYS A 209 7.55 0.37 -5.44
C LYS A 209 7.01 -0.49 -6.58
N ALA A 210 6.36 0.16 -7.55
CA ALA A 210 5.78 -0.47 -8.73
C ALA A 210 6.54 -1.75 -9.01
N ILE A 211 5.87 -2.91 -8.93
CA ILE A 211 6.47 -4.15 -9.39
C ILE A 211 6.99 -3.79 -10.77
N ASP A 212 8.31 -3.69 -10.92
CA ASP A 212 8.90 -3.60 -12.23
C ASP A 212 8.60 -4.98 -12.80
N PHE A 213 7.45 -5.12 -13.46
CA PHE A 213 7.01 -6.36 -14.09
C PHE A 213 7.96 -6.62 -15.25
N TYR A 214 9.18 -7.06 -14.97
CA TYR A 214 10.04 -7.65 -15.96
C TYR A 214 9.41 -9.00 -16.29
N SER A 215 8.91 -9.14 -17.50
CA SER A 215 8.61 -10.46 -18.02
C SER A 215 9.92 -11.07 -18.53
N CYS A 216 10.33 -12.18 -17.94
CA CYS A 216 11.49 -12.93 -18.42
C CYS A 216 11.15 -14.37 -18.77
N PHE A 217 11.79 -14.88 -19.81
CA PHE A 217 11.73 -16.28 -20.20
C PHE A 217 13.04 -16.98 -19.84
N ILE A 218 12.98 -18.12 -19.16
CA ILE A 218 14.17 -18.95 -18.90
C ILE A 218 14.33 -19.92 -20.07
N SER A 219 15.37 -19.69 -20.86
CA SER A 219 15.85 -20.59 -21.90
C SER A 219 16.88 -21.55 -21.31
N TYR A 220 16.63 -22.85 -21.40
CA TYR A 220 17.45 -23.88 -20.79
C TYR A 220 17.44 -25.18 -21.59
N SER A 221 18.50 -25.98 -21.48
CA SER A 221 18.50 -27.36 -21.98
C SER A 221 17.77 -28.28 -21.01
N HIS A 222 17.17 -29.38 -21.48
CA HIS A 222 16.53 -30.36 -20.59
C HIS A 222 17.44 -30.90 -19.49
N ALA A 223 18.76 -30.93 -19.72
CA ALA A 223 19.74 -31.31 -18.69
C ALA A 223 19.75 -30.33 -17.49
N ASP A 224 19.37 -29.07 -17.71
CA ASP A 224 19.41 -27.99 -16.73
C ASP A 224 18.04 -27.75 -16.06
N LYS A 225 17.08 -28.67 -16.22
CA LYS A 225 15.69 -28.50 -15.77
C LYS A 225 15.57 -28.22 -14.28
N GLU A 226 16.37 -28.88 -13.47
CA GLU A 226 16.34 -28.68 -12.02
C GLU A 226 16.75 -27.25 -11.65
N PHE A 227 17.84 -26.75 -12.22
CA PHE A 227 18.28 -25.37 -12.07
C PHE A 227 17.20 -24.38 -12.52
N ALA A 228 16.65 -24.59 -13.72
CA ALA A 228 15.67 -23.69 -14.32
C ALA A 228 14.40 -23.55 -13.45
N ARG A 229 13.92 -24.66 -12.87
CA ARG A 229 12.79 -24.65 -11.94
C ARG A 229 13.12 -23.91 -10.63
N GLN A 230 14.30 -24.16 -10.06
CA GLN A 230 14.71 -23.46 -8.84
C GLN A 230 14.84 -21.95 -9.06
N LEU A 231 15.42 -21.55 -10.19
CA LEU A 231 15.54 -20.14 -10.57
C LEU A 231 14.15 -19.51 -10.79
N HIS A 232 13.27 -20.20 -11.51
CA HIS A 232 11.88 -19.77 -11.72
C HIS A 232 11.17 -19.51 -10.39
N ASP A 233 11.17 -20.50 -9.49
CA ASP A 233 10.47 -20.43 -8.20
C ASP A 233 11.03 -19.28 -7.35
N ARG A 234 12.34 -19.05 -7.39
CA ARG A 234 12.96 -17.94 -6.67
C ARG A 234 12.61 -16.59 -7.25
N LEU A 235 12.65 -16.42 -8.58
CA LEU A 235 12.29 -15.16 -9.23
C LEU A 235 10.81 -14.81 -9.01
N GLN A 236 9.92 -15.80 -9.06
CA GLN A 236 8.50 -15.62 -8.73
C GLN A 236 8.31 -15.20 -7.27
N GLY A 237 9.04 -15.81 -6.33
CA GLY A 237 9.02 -15.41 -4.92
C GLY A 237 9.50 -13.97 -4.67
N GLU A 238 10.36 -13.44 -5.54
CA GLU A 238 10.83 -12.04 -5.53
C GLU A 238 9.90 -11.10 -6.33
N GLY A 239 8.74 -11.59 -6.80
CA GLY A 239 7.73 -10.82 -7.52
C GLY A 239 8.03 -10.58 -9.01
N ILE A 240 8.96 -11.32 -9.62
CA ILE A 240 9.32 -11.20 -11.03
C ILE A 240 8.51 -12.20 -11.86
N ARG A 241 7.85 -11.72 -12.92
CA ARG A 241 7.05 -12.57 -13.82
C ARG A 241 7.99 -13.39 -14.71
N CYS A 242 8.19 -14.64 -14.32
CA CYS A 242 9.07 -15.56 -15.05
C CYS A 242 8.27 -16.64 -15.77
N TRP A 243 8.63 -16.94 -17.01
CA TRP A 243 8.05 -18.02 -17.82
C TRP A 243 9.06 -19.17 -17.95
N LEU A 244 8.56 -20.38 -17.79
CA LEU A 244 9.30 -21.64 -17.94
C LEU A 244 8.46 -22.58 -18.81
N ASP A 245 9.06 -23.19 -19.84
CA ASP A 245 8.39 -24.24 -20.59
C ASP A 245 8.60 -25.60 -19.90
N GLU A 246 7.52 -26.26 -19.50
CA GLU A 246 7.52 -27.54 -18.78
C GLU A 246 7.02 -28.74 -19.61
N LYS A 247 6.59 -28.54 -20.86
CA LYS A 247 6.01 -29.62 -21.66
C LYS A 247 7.10 -30.51 -22.28
N GLN A 248 6.92 -31.84 -22.17
CA GLN A 248 7.78 -32.85 -22.81
C GLN A 248 7.64 -32.76 -24.33
N MET A 249 8.73 -32.48 -25.04
CA MET A 249 8.76 -32.38 -26.51
C MET A 249 9.48 -33.60 -27.10
N ASN A 250 8.89 -34.24 -28.11
CA ASN A 250 9.55 -35.30 -28.86
C ASN A 250 10.33 -34.71 -30.06
N PRO A 251 11.40 -35.38 -30.54
CA PRO A 251 12.14 -34.92 -31.71
C PRO A 251 11.24 -34.95 -32.96
N GLY A 252 10.95 -33.78 -33.54
CA GLY A 252 10.19 -33.64 -34.78
C GLY A 252 8.81 -32.98 -34.65
N ASP A 253 8.38 -32.60 -33.45
CA ASP A 253 7.17 -31.80 -33.30
C ASP A 253 7.40 -30.37 -33.84
N ASP A 254 6.43 -29.88 -34.60
CA ASP A 254 6.45 -28.64 -35.39
C ASP A 254 6.36 -27.41 -34.47
N ILE A 255 7.50 -27.05 -33.88
CA ILE A 255 7.68 -26.02 -32.84
C ILE A 255 7.73 -24.58 -33.40
N TYR A 256 7.67 -24.39 -34.72
CA TYR A 256 8.11 -23.13 -35.33
C TYR A 256 7.10 -21.96 -35.28
N GLU A 257 5.84 -22.16 -34.89
CA GLU A 257 4.88 -21.04 -34.75
C GLU A 257 4.74 -20.48 -33.33
N GLU A 258 4.84 -21.31 -32.27
CA GLU A 258 4.60 -20.82 -30.89
C GLU A 258 5.84 -20.16 -30.25
N ILE A 259 7.07 -20.58 -30.61
CA ILE A 259 8.31 -19.98 -30.07
C ILE A 259 8.68 -18.67 -30.79
N GLU A 260 8.39 -18.53 -32.10
CA GLU A 260 8.49 -17.22 -32.79
C GLU A 260 7.59 -16.16 -32.15
N HIS A 261 6.49 -16.58 -31.51
CA HIS A 261 5.57 -15.70 -30.80
C HIS A 261 6.00 -15.38 -29.35
N GLY A 262 6.66 -16.32 -28.66
CA GLY A 262 7.14 -16.10 -27.28
C GLY A 262 8.18 -14.98 -27.18
N ILE A 263 9.20 -14.99 -28.04
CA ILE A 263 10.24 -13.95 -28.02
C ILE A 263 9.67 -12.58 -28.45
N ARG A 264 8.60 -12.54 -29.24
CA ARG A 264 7.88 -11.30 -29.59
C ARG A 264 7.13 -10.67 -28.40
N TYR A 265 6.80 -11.44 -27.36
CA TYR A 265 6.01 -10.98 -26.21
C TYR A 265 6.80 -10.76 -24.91
N TRP A 266 7.97 -11.39 -24.72
CA TRP A 266 8.72 -11.30 -23.46
C TRP A 266 9.84 -10.27 -23.51
N ASP A 267 10.01 -9.49 -22.44
CA ASP A 267 10.93 -8.34 -22.42
C ASP A 267 12.39 -8.79 -22.40
N LYS A 268 12.70 -9.90 -21.71
CA LYS A 268 14.06 -10.43 -21.53
C LYS A 268 14.12 -11.96 -21.57
N VAL A 269 15.23 -12.50 -22.08
CA VAL A 269 15.54 -13.93 -22.09
C VAL A 269 16.73 -14.19 -21.17
N LEU A 270 16.52 -15.03 -20.15
CA LEU A 270 17.56 -15.58 -19.29
C LEU A 270 18.06 -16.86 -19.95
N LEU A 271 19.30 -16.85 -20.45
CA LEU A 271 19.91 -18.01 -21.09
C LEU A 271 20.74 -18.79 -20.06
N CYS A 272 20.28 -19.99 -19.70
CA CYS A 272 21.06 -20.98 -18.96
C CYS A 272 22.15 -21.53 -19.90
N ALA A 273 23.35 -20.96 -19.79
CA ALA A 273 24.51 -21.29 -20.60
C ALA A 273 25.32 -22.41 -19.92
N SER A 274 24.86 -23.64 -20.13
CA SER A 274 25.60 -24.89 -19.86
C SER A 274 26.27 -25.42 -21.12
N GLU A 275 27.14 -26.42 -20.99
CA GLU A 275 27.65 -27.22 -22.11
C GLU A 275 26.52 -27.76 -22.99
N ASN A 276 25.47 -28.30 -22.36
CA ASN A 276 24.33 -28.89 -23.06
C ASN A 276 23.52 -27.87 -23.84
N SER A 277 23.34 -26.67 -23.28
CA SER A 277 22.62 -25.58 -23.91
C SER A 277 23.43 -24.98 -25.06
N LEU A 278 24.70 -24.63 -24.81
CA LEU A 278 25.56 -23.93 -25.76
C LEU A 278 25.99 -24.78 -26.97
N ASN A 279 26.00 -26.11 -26.84
CA ASN A 279 26.27 -27.03 -27.95
C ASN A 279 25.00 -27.42 -28.74
N SER A 280 23.81 -26.97 -28.32
CA SER A 280 22.57 -27.26 -29.04
C SER A 280 22.42 -26.37 -30.28
N TRP A 281 21.99 -26.96 -31.40
CA TRP A 281 21.70 -26.23 -32.64
C TRP A 281 20.63 -25.13 -32.43
N TRP A 282 19.75 -25.34 -31.46
CA TRP A 282 18.71 -24.41 -31.07
C TRP A 282 19.27 -23.13 -30.42
N CYS A 283 20.29 -23.25 -29.54
CA CYS A 283 20.90 -22.09 -28.89
C CYS A 283 21.47 -21.10 -29.91
N ASP A 284 22.09 -21.58 -30.99
CA ASP A 284 22.62 -20.68 -32.01
C ASP A 284 21.53 -19.84 -32.70
N ASN A 285 20.39 -20.45 -33.04
CA ASN A 285 19.27 -19.76 -33.67
C ASN A 285 18.56 -18.78 -32.71
N GLU A 286 18.43 -19.17 -31.43
CA GLU A 286 17.85 -18.31 -30.39
C GLU A 286 18.74 -17.08 -30.13
N LEU A 287 20.06 -17.26 -30.09
CA LEU A 287 21.02 -16.17 -29.95
C LEU A 287 20.93 -15.18 -31.11
N ASP A 288 20.83 -15.65 -32.35
CA ASP A 288 20.71 -14.78 -33.52
C ASP A 288 19.39 -14.01 -33.55
N THR A 289 18.31 -14.66 -33.11
CA THR A 289 16.99 -14.03 -32.96
C THR A 289 17.00 -12.96 -31.88
N ALA A 290 17.55 -13.26 -30.70
CA ALA A 290 17.66 -12.32 -29.60
C ALA A 290 18.53 -11.10 -29.97
N PHE A 291 19.66 -11.31 -30.66
CA PHE A 291 20.50 -10.21 -31.12
C PHE A 291 19.88 -9.39 -32.25
N SER A 292 19.05 -10.00 -33.10
CA SER A 292 18.28 -9.28 -34.11
C SER A 292 17.22 -8.38 -33.46
N LYS A 293 16.51 -8.89 -32.45
CA LYS A 293 15.54 -8.13 -31.64
C LYS A 293 16.19 -6.89 -30.99
N GLU A 294 17.36 -7.04 -30.37
CA GLU A 294 18.07 -5.90 -29.76
C GLU A 294 18.37 -4.80 -30.78
N ARG A 295 18.81 -5.18 -31.99
CA ARG A 295 19.13 -4.25 -33.06
C ARG A 295 17.89 -3.51 -33.56
N ASP A 296 16.74 -4.17 -33.60
CA ASP A 296 15.50 -3.55 -34.05
C ASP A 296 14.88 -2.65 -32.96
N LEU A 297 14.96 -3.05 -31.69
CA LEU A 297 14.58 -2.21 -30.54
C LEU A 297 15.47 -0.97 -30.39
N MET A 298 16.76 -1.06 -30.72
CA MET A 298 17.66 0.10 -30.75
C MET A 298 17.28 1.12 -31.82
N LYS A 299 16.76 0.68 -32.97
CA LYS A 299 16.37 1.56 -34.08
C LYS A 299 15.05 2.28 -33.83
N SER A 300 14.13 1.67 -33.07
CA SER A 300 12.81 2.22 -32.80
C SER A 300 12.76 3.15 -31.58
N ARG A 301 13.82 3.20 -30.75
CA ARG A 301 13.87 4.03 -29.53
C ARG A 301 14.54 5.39 -29.75
N PRO A 302 13.93 6.51 -29.27
CA PRO A 302 14.57 7.82 -29.29
C PRO A 302 15.86 7.81 -28.44
N GLY A 303 16.99 8.21 -29.04
CA GLY A 303 18.27 8.34 -28.33
C GLY A 303 19.16 7.09 -28.28
N GLY A 304 18.83 6.01 -29.02
CA GLY A 304 19.75 4.88 -29.24
C GLY A 304 20.15 4.10 -27.98
N ARG A 305 19.31 4.10 -26.94
CA ARG A 305 19.57 3.36 -25.70
C ARG A 305 19.69 1.86 -25.98
N GLN A 306 20.77 1.27 -25.49
CA GLN A 306 21.05 -0.16 -25.63
C GLN A 306 20.07 -0.97 -24.76
N VAL A 307 19.34 -1.89 -25.39
CA VAL A 307 18.46 -2.85 -24.71
C VAL A 307 19.16 -4.20 -24.71
N LYS A 308 19.40 -4.78 -23.53
CA LYS A 308 19.87 -6.16 -23.40
C LYS A 308 18.66 -7.08 -23.31
N ALA A 309 18.24 -7.62 -24.45
CA ALA A 309 17.15 -8.60 -24.52
C ALA A 309 17.64 -9.99 -24.05
N LEU A 310 18.93 -10.28 -24.16
CA LEU A 310 19.53 -11.55 -23.73
C LEU A 310 20.45 -11.36 -22.52
N ILE A 311 20.23 -12.15 -21.48
CA ILE A 311 21.01 -12.19 -20.24
C ILE A 311 21.54 -13.62 -20.02
N PRO A 312 22.84 -13.86 -20.28
CA PRO A 312 23.46 -15.17 -20.05
C PRO A 312 23.74 -15.45 -18.56
N LEU A 313 23.55 -16.72 -18.18
CA LEU A 313 23.84 -17.31 -16.88
C LEU A 313 24.77 -18.50 -17.09
N ASP A 314 25.99 -18.45 -16.58
CA ASP A 314 26.96 -19.56 -16.75
C ASP A 314 26.69 -20.61 -15.68
N LEU A 315 26.34 -21.84 -16.07
CA LEU A 315 25.93 -22.87 -15.11
C LEU A 315 27.09 -23.77 -14.66
N ASP A 316 28.00 -24.09 -15.58
CA ASP A 316 29.02 -25.13 -15.41
C ASP A 316 30.43 -24.65 -15.77
N GLY A 317 30.59 -23.40 -16.21
CA GLY A 317 31.88 -22.83 -16.64
C GLY A 317 32.19 -23.07 -18.11
N TYR A 318 31.34 -23.80 -18.85
CA TYR A 318 31.59 -24.11 -20.26
C TYR A 318 31.66 -22.86 -21.14
N LEU A 319 30.93 -21.79 -20.80
CA LEU A 319 31.03 -20.52 -21.52
C LEU A 319 32.46 -19.94 -21.52
N PHE A 320 33.25 -20.27 -20.48
CA PHE A 320 34.63 -19.83 -20.31
C PHE A 320 35.66 -20.87 -20.75
N SER A 321 35.25 -22.12 -21.00
CA SER A 321 36.15 -23.22 -21.41
C SER A 321 36.75 -22.96 -22.80
N ASP A 322 37.91 -23.55 -23.10
CA ASP A 322 38.49 -23.48 -24.43
C ASP A 322 37.72 -24.34 -25.46
N ASP A 323 36.83 -25.22 -25.01
CA ASP A 323 36.07 -26.12 -25.88
C ASP A 323 34.89 -25.41 -26.57
N TYR A 324 34.33 -24.36 -25.95
CA TYR A 324 33.29 -23.57 -26.59
C TYR A 324 33.87 -22.62 -27.65
N GLN A 325 33.75 -23.00 -28.92
CA GLN A 325 34.31 -22.30 -30.09
C GLN A 325 33.22 -21.61 -30.93
N SER A 326 32.49 -20.66 -30.34
CA SER A 326 31.49 -19.84 -31.04
C SER A 326 31.95 -18.39 -31.25
N GLY A 327 31.65 -17.83 -32.42
CA GLY A 327 31.85 -16.39 -32.69
C GLY A 327 31.05 -15.46 -31.76
N LYS A 328 30.06 -16.00 -31.04
CA LYS A 328 29.20 -15.26 -30.09
C LYS A 328 29.77 -15.23 -28.67
N LYS A 329 30.81 -16.03 -28.37
CA LYS A 329 31.39 -16.21 -27.02
C LYS A 329 31.73 -14.90 -26.32
N GLN A 330 32.47 -14.00 -26.97
CA GLN A 330 32.86 -12.72 -26.37
C GLN A 330 31.65 -11.83 -26.04
N LYS A 331 30.62 -11.86 -26.90
CA LYS A 331 29.39 -11.11 -26.70
C LYS A 331 28.61 -11.64 -25.49
N LEU A 332 28.51 -12.96 -25.35
CA LEU A 332 27.89 -13.60 -24.17
C LEU A 332 28.65 -13.27 -22.88
N LYS A 333 29.98 -13.41 -22.87
CA LYS A 333 30.81 -13.09 -21.70
C LYS A 333 30.65 -11.63 -21.23
N SER A 334 30.56 -10.68 -22.16
CA SER A 334 30.36 -9.26 -21.83
C SER A 334 28.99 -8.93 -21.21
N ARG A 335 28.05 -9.87 -21.22
CA ARG A 335 26.66 -9.70 -20.79
C ARG A 335 26.28 -10.59 -19.62
N LEU A 336 27.19 -11.45 -19.17
CA LEU A 336 26.95 -12.41 -18.11
C LEU A 336 26.39 -11.71 -16.87
N ALA A 337 25.23 -12.16 -16.39
CA ALA A 337 24.64 -11.63 -15.16
C ALA A 337 25.15 -12.33 -13.91
N ALA A 338 25.39 -13.64 -13.99
CA ALA A 338 25.79 -14.45 -12.87
C ALA A 338 26.53 -15.72 -13.32
N ASN A 339 27.39 -16.22 -12.44
CA ASN A 339 28.03 -17.52 -12.54
C ASN A 339 27.46 -18.42 -11.44
N PHE A 340 26.94 -19.58 -11.84
CA PHE A 340 26.34 -20.58 -10.98
C PHE A 340 27.20 -21.84 -10.84
N GLN A 341 28.44 -21.86 -11.33
CA GLN A 341 29.31 -23.03 -11.22
C GLN A 341 29.41 -23.52 -9.76
N GLY A 342 29.01 -24.77 -9.52
CA GLY A 342 28.98 -25.38 -8.19
C GLY A 342 27.71 -25.15 -7.38
N TRP A 343 26.66 -24.56 -7.96
CA TRP A 343 25.38 -24.27 -7.29
C TRP A 343 24.73 -25.49 -6.63
N GLU A 344 24.94 -26.70 -7.17
CA GLU A 344 24.44 -27.97 -6.63
C GLU A 344 25.02 -28.31 -5.24
N HIS A 345 26.24 -27.82 -4.97
CA HIS A 345 27.01 -28.18 -3.77
C HIS A 345 27.09 -27.03 -2.76
N ASP A 346 26.88 -25.79 -3.21
CA ASP A 346 26.92 -24.59 -2.39
C ASP A 346 25.74 -23.66 -2.71
N ASN A 347 24.72 -23.71 -1.85
CA ASN A 347 23.52 -22.87 -1.99
C ASN A 347 23.85 -21.36 -1.91
N SER A 348 24.97 -20.95 -1.33
CA SER A 348 25.36 -19.54 -1.30
C SER A 348 25.69 -19.01 -2.70
N VAL A 349 26.25 -19.85 -3.58
CA VAL A 349 26.49 -19.53 -5.00
C VAL A 349 25.16 -19.27 -5.71
N PHE A 350 24.15 -20.12 -5.47
CA PHE A 350 22.82 -19.94 -6.05
C PHE A 350 22.16 -18.63 -5.60
N VAL A 351 22.16 -18.35 -4.30
CA VAL A 351 21.57 -17.12 -3.75
C VAL A 351 22.25 -15.86 -4.28
N GLN A 352 23.59 -15.82 -4.28
CA GLN A 352 24.35 -14.68 -4.83
C GLN A 352 24.14 -14.53 -6.34
N GLY A 353 24.07 -15.64 -7.08
CA GLY A 353 23.79 -15.64 -8.50
C GLY A 353 22.42 -15.03 -8.81
N VAL A 354 21.38 -15.39 -8.05
CA VAL A 354 20.03 -14.83 -8.19
C VAL A 354 20.02 -13.32 -7.98
N GLU A 355 20.74 -12.80 -6.98
CA GLU A 355 20.86 -11.34 -6.79
C GLU A 355 21.48 -10.64 -8.02
N GLY A 356 22.48 -11.28 -8.63
CA GLY A 356 23.08 -10.84 -9.90
C GLY A 356 22.07 -10.80 -11.05
N VAL A 357 21.22 -11.83 -11.17
CA VAL A 357 20.13 -11.89 -12.15
C VAL A 357 19.14 -10.75 -11.94
N ILE A 358 18.67 -10.54 -10.71
CA ILE A 358 17.73 -9.48 -10.36
C ILE A 358 18.32 -8.10 -10.69
N LYS A 359 19.61 -7.89 -10.40
CA LYS A 359 20.31 -6.65 -10.75
C LYS A 359 20.37 -6.44 -12.27
N ALA A 360 20.69 -7.48 -13.04
CA ALA A 360 20.74 -7.41 -14.50
C ALA A 360 19.37 -7.14 -15.13
N LEU A 361 18.30 -7.69 -14.54
CA LEU A 361 16.92 -7.38 -14.93
C LEU A 361 16.59 -5.90 -14.66
N ARG A 362 17.16 -5.27 -13.61
CA ARG A 362 16.90 -3.88 -13.20
C ARG A 362 17.79 -2.80 -13.83
N THR A 363 18.99 -3.13 -14.33
CA THR A 363 19.99 -2.12 -14.74
C THR A 363 19.70 -1.39 -16.07
N ASP A 364 18.80 -1.88 -16.91
CA ASP A 364 18.40 -1.18 -18.14
C ASP A 364 17.17 -0.30 -17.85
N GLY A 365 17.42 0.90 -17.34
CA GLY A 365 16.39 1.87 -16.97
C GLY A 365 15.50 2.30 -18.14
N GLY A 366 14.23 1.91 -18.07
CA GLY A 366 13.16 2.47 -18.88
C GLY A 366 11.94 1.55 -18.85
N LYS A 367 10.88 1.99 -18.17
CA LYS A 367 9.51 1.47 -18.30
C LYS A 367 9.25 1.07 -19.75
N GLU A 368 8.82 -0.17 -19.97
CA GLU A 368 7.93 -0.40 -21.08
C GLU A 368 6.56 0.10 -20.63
N ASP A 369 6.05 1.12 -21.30
CA ASP A 369 4.64 1.44 -21.14
C ASP A 369 3.86 0.22 -21.64
N PRO A 370 2.84 -0.24 -20.89
CA PRO A 370 2.01 -1.33 -21.34
C PRO A 370 1.49 -1.00 -22.75
N PRO A 371 1.32 -2.01 -23.63
CA PRO A 371 0.80 -1.78 -24.97
C PRO A 371 -0.47 -0.95 -24.88
N GLU A 372 -0.57 0.10 -25.71
CA GLU A 372 -1.75 0.96 -25.73
C GLU A 372 -3.01 0.11 -25.81
N SER A 373 -3.92 0.36 -24.85
CA SER A 373 -5.24 -0.25 -24.81
C SER A 373 -5.91 -0.04 -26.17
N LYS A 374 -6.34 -1.12 -26.82
CA LYS A 374 -7.23 -1.06 -27.98
C LYS A 374 -8.71 -0.91 -27.58
N LEU A 375 -8.97 -0.61 -26.31
CA LEU A 375 -10.28 -0.24 -25.76
C LEU A 375 -10.32 1.25 -25.46
#